data_AF-A0A453D4A2-F1
#
_entry.id   AF-A0A453D4A2-F1
#
_cell.length_a   1.000
_cell.length_b   1.000
_cell.length_c   1.000
_cell.angle_alpha   90.00
_cell.angle_beta   90.00
_cell.angle_gamma   90.00
#
_symmetry.space_group_name_H-M   'P 1'
#
loop_
_entity.id
_entity.type
_entity.pdbx_description
1 polymer ?
#
loop_
_entity_poly.entity_id
_entity_poly.type
_entity_poly.pdbx_seq_one_letter_code
_entity_poly.pdbx_strand_id
1 'polypeptide(L)'
;MAAKTTSCFTFLKEALILPTLNPKLFTPLLLLFAAAAFLDHIVNFLFVQPLADVVASHATELNNTDFSSAEYAKLMEMEGPKQDGMKLILIGVSEVVVALAVGFVKRILFLFAASTTYSGGRYSLAELLRELVKGRISLKGPSITIAVVDALDFASAVLAALIPAPALMGGLSGVLSVQGLVYLIALLTSLYFTAVALVGVGASVVDRRCRGVGALRQAWRLVTLVRRKEGLLLVLVAHFVPTVVAPLYRVALAYAKTSMAVCLCLLAVHAFLSCALQLVSLMAAMVYYYQARKTKEVIDALRLC
;
A
#
# COMPACT_ATOMS: atom_id res chain seq x y z
N MET A 1 -40.83 -11.35 12.65
CA MET A 1 -39.51 -10.69 12.79
C MET A 1 -38.80 -10.81 11.44
N ALA A 2 -38.83 -9.76 10.60
CA ALA A 2 -38.22 -9.84 9.27
C ALA A 2 -36.70 -9.81 9.41
N ALA A 3 -36.03 -10.88 8.96
CA ALA A 3 -34.58 -10.92 8.85
C ALA A 3 -34.16 -9.86 7.82
N LYS A 4 -33.66 -8.71 8.32
CA LYS A 4 -33.06 -7.69 7.48
C LYS A 4 -31.79 -8.30 6.90
N THR A 5 -31.86 -8.80 5.68
CA THR A 5 -30.71 -9.27 4.90
C THR A 5 -29.79 -8.08 4.65
N THR A 6 -28.92 -7.79 5.61
CA THR A 6 -27.86 -6.79 5.44
C THR A 6 -26.93 -7.31 4.36
N SER A 7 -26.96 -6.66 3.20
CA SER A 7 -26.07 -6.94 2.09
C SER A 7 -24.61 -6.87 2.54
N CYS A 8 -23.79 -7.82 2.10
CA CYS A 8 -22.33 -7.85 2.34
C CYS A 8 -21.64 -6.55 1.88
N PHE A 9 -22.28 -5.79 0.99
CA PHE A 9 -21.76 -4.55 0.42
C PHE A 9 -22.10 -3.30 1.23
N THR A 10 -22.82 -3.41 2.35
CA THR A 10 -23.30 -2.23 3.10
C THR A 10 -22.14 -1.37 3.60
N PHE A 11 -21.07 -1.99 4.11
CA PHE A 11 -19.88 -1.26 4.57
C PHE A 11 -19.15 -0.56 3.40
N LEU A 12 -19.12 -1.18 2.22
CA LEU A 12 -18.47 -0.61 1.03
C LEU A 12 -19.25 0.60 0.51
N LYS A 13 -20.58 0.52 0.52
CA LYS A 13 -21.45 1.65 0.18
C LYS A 13 -21.21 2.82 1.14
N GLU A 14 -21.18 2.57 2.44
CA GLU A 14 -20.89 3.60 3.44
C GLU A 14 -19.48 4.19 3.27
N ALA A 15 -18.48 3.37 2.96
CA ALA A 15 -17.11 3.81 2.71
C ALA A 15 -16.99 4.73 1.49
N LEU A 16 -17.75 4.47 0.42
CA LEU A 16 -17.79 5.31 -0.78
C LEU A 16 -18.51 6.65 -0.54
N ILE A 17 -19.47 6.69 0.38
CA ILE A 17 -20.20 7.91 0.73
C ILE A 17 -19.37 8.78 1.68
N LEU A 18 -18.53 8.19 2.53
CA LEU A 18 -17.79 8.88 3.58
C LEU A 18 -17.03 10.14 3.10
N PRO A 19 -16.32 10.15 1.95
CA PRO A 19 -15.67 11.34 1.43
C PRO A 19 -16.64 12.49 1.11
N THR A 20 -17.83 12.16 0.59
CA THR A 20 -18.86 13.16 0.24
C THR A 20 -19.48 13.82 1.47
N LEU A 21 -19.39 13.17 2.64
CA LEU A 21 -19.89 13.71 3.89
C LEU A 21 -18.98 14.83 4.43
N ASN A 22 -17.67 14.80 4.13
CA ASN A 22 -16.72 15.83 4.57
C ASN A 22 -15.72 16.23 3.46
N PRO A 23 -16.19 16.87 2.37
CA PRO A 23 -15.33 17.21 1.23
C PRO A 23 -14.20 18.18 1.63
N LYS A 24 -14.42 19.04 2.63
CA LYS A 24 -13.42 19.98 3.16
C LYS A 24 -12.17 19.30 3.74
N LEU A 25 -12.25 18.00 4.04
CA LEU A 25 -11.13 17.20 4.53
C LEU A 25 -10.60 16.26 3.45
N PHE A 26 -11.50 15.53 2.78
CA PHE A 26 -11.08 14.48 1.85
C PHE A 26 -10.56 15.02 0.52
N THR A 27 -11.14 16.10 -0.01
CA THR A 27 -10.65 16.72 -1.26
C THR A 27 -9.20 17.20 -1.15
N PRO A 28 -8.82 18.02 -0.14
CA PRO A 28 -7.43 18.47 -0.04
C PRO A 28 -6.46 17.32 0.27
N LEU A 29 -6.86 16.32 1.06
CA LEU A 29 -6.01 15.14 1.30
C LEU A 29 -5.78 14.34 0.01
N LEU A 30 -6.84 14.09 -0.77
CA LEU A 30 -6.74 13.38 -2.04
C LEU A 30 -5.84 14.13 -3.01
N LEU A 31 -6.03 15.45 -3.18
CA LEU A 31 -5.21 16.27 -4.07
C LEU A 31 -3.75 16.31 -3.62
N LEU A 32 -3.49 16.47 -2.32
CA LEU A 32 -2.13 16.51 -1.78
C LEU A 32 -1.37 15.22 -2.09
N PHE A 33 -1.96 14.06 -1.81
CA PHE A 33 -1.28 12.78 -2.03
C PHE A 33 -1.27 12.33 -3.48
N ALA A 34 -2.27 12.70 -4.28
CA ALA A 34 -2.23 12.49 -5.73
C ALA A 34 -1.13 13.34 -6.38
N ALA A 35 -0.98 14.61 -5.97
CA ALA A 35 0.09 15.47 -6.45
C ALA A 35 1.47 14.94 -6.02
N ALA A 36 1.62 14.49 -4.77
CA ALA A 36 2.87 13.88 -4.32
C ALA A 36 3.24 12.62 -5.12
N ALA A 37 2.28 11.72 -5.37
CA ALA A 37 2.49 10.54 -6.19
C ALA A 37 2.79 10.87 -7.67
N PHE A 38 2.18 11.92 -8.21
CA PHE A 38 2.48 12.38 -9.55
C PHE A 38 3.90 12.95 -9.66
N LEU A 39 4.33 13.76 -8.69
CA LEU A 39 5.70 14.28 -8.64
C LEU A 39 6.73 13.14 -8.52
N ASP A 40 6.44 12.14 -7.70
CA ASP A 40 7.26 10.93 -7.56
C ASP A 40 7.42 10.20 -8.91
N HIS A 41 6.33 10.02 -9.66
CA HIS A 41 6.39 9.47 -11.02
C HIS A 41 7.23 10.32 -11.97
N ILE A 42 7.14 11.65 -11.91
CA ILE A 42 7.97 12.55 -12.73
C ILE A 42 9.44 12.36 -12.38
N VAL A 43 9.79 12.32 -11.09
CA VAL A 43 11.18 12.15 -10.64
C VAL A 43 11.74 10.81 -11.12
N ASN A 44 10.98 9.74 -10.95
CA ASN A 44 11.37 8.41 -11.42
C ASN A 44 11.59 8.40 -12.95
N PHE A 45 10.66 8.99 -13.70
CA PHE A 45 10.73 9.03 -15.16
C PHE A 45 11.87 9.90 -15.70
N LEU A 46 12.10 11.09 -15.13
CA LEU A 46 13.07 12.05 -15.66
C LEU A 46 14.52 11.81 -15.17
N PHE A 47 14.71 11.25 -13.98
CA PHE A 47 16.03 11.17 -13.36
C PHE A 47 16.46 9.72 -13.08
N VAL A 48 15.56 8.89 -12.57
CA VAL A 48 15.92 7.53 -12.14
C VAL A 48 16.02 6.58 -13.32
N GLN A 49 15.02 6.58 -14.22
CA GLN A 49 15.02 5.69 -15.39
C GLN A 49 16.22 5.93 -16.33
N PRO A 50 16.57 7.17 -16.71
CA PRO A 50 17.74 7.39 -17.56
C PRO A 50 19.05 6.95 -16.90
N LEU A 51 19.20 7.20 -15.59
CA LEU A 51 20.38 6.75 -14.85
C LEU A 51 20.43 5.23 -14.75
N ALA A 52 19.28 4.58 -14.53
CA ALA A 52 19.18 3.12 -14.53
C ALA A 52 19.53 2.51 -15.89
N ASP A 53 19.11 3.12 -17.00
CA ASP A 53 19.45 2.69 -18.36
C ASP A 53 20.95 2.82 -18.63
N VAL A 54 21.60 3.89 -18.16
CA VAL A 54 23.06 4.06 -18.25
C VAL A 54 23.78 2.97 -17.46
N VAL A 55 23.42 2.76 -16.19
CA VAL A 55 24.02 1.72 -15.34
C VAL A 55 23.78 0.32 -15.93
N ALA A 56 22.59 0.05 -16.47
CA ALA A 56 22.27 -1.22 -17.11
C ALA A 56 23.12 -1.44 -18.37
N SER A 57 23.29 -0.41 -19.20
CA SER A 57 24.12 -0.49 -20.41
C SER A 57 25.58 -0.83 -20.07
N HIS A 58 26.16 -0.18 -19.06
CA HIS A 58 27.50 -0.51 -18.56
C HIS A 58 27.60 -1.92 -17.98
N ALA A 59 26.59 -2.38 -17.25
CA ALA A 59 26.57 -3.75 -16.74
C ALA A 59 26.51 -4.77 -17.88
N THR A 60 25.75 -4.50 -18.95
CA THR A 60 25.70 -5.37 -20.13
C THR A 60 27.00 -5.37 -20.91
N GLU A 61 27.66 -4.22 -21.05
CA GLU A 61 28.96 -4.09 -21.72
C GLU A 61 30.03 -4.86 -20.95
N LEU A 62 30.07 -4.72 -19.62
CA LEU A 62 31.00 -5.47 -18.76
C LEU A 62 30.77 -6.99 -18.85
N ASN A 63 29.51 -7.44 -18.89
CA ASN A 63 29.17 -8.86 -18.96
C ASN A 63 29.47 -9.49 -20.33
N ASN A 64 29.53 -8.69 -21.39
CA ASN A 64 29.84 -9.13 -22.75
C ASN A 64 31.33 -8.99 -23.12
N THR A 65 32.15 -8.39 -22.26
CA THR A 65 33.58 -8.18 -22.50
C THR A 65 34.40 -9.32 -21.91
N ASP A 66 35.39 -9.84 -22.66
CA ASP A 66 36.27 -10.89 -22.17
C ASP A 66 37.08 -10.43 -20.94
N PHE A 67 36.99 -11.20 -19.85
CA PHE A 67 37.61 -10.89 -18.55
C PHE A 67 39.15 -10.73 -18.59
N SER A 68 39.82 -11.28 -19.60
CA SER A 68 41.28 -11.18 -19.77
C SER A 68 41.72 -10.02 -20.67
N SER A 69 40.79 -9.25 -21.22
CA SER A 69 41.10 -8.15 -22.14
C SER A 69 41.57 -6.89 -21.41
N ALA A 70 42.44 -6.11 -22.06
CA ALA A 70 42.83 -4.78 -21.58
C ALA A 70 41.62 -3.81 -21.52
N GLU A 71 40.59 -4.08 -22.31
CA GLU A 71 39.33 -3.34 -22.34
C GLU A 71 38.51 -3.57 -21.07
N TYR A 72 38.46 -4.79 -20.56
CA TYR A 72 37.86 -5.13 -19.26
C TYR A 72 38.58 -4.42 -18.09
N ALA A 73 39.92 -4.42 -18.09
CA ALA A 73 40.71 -3.71 -17.07
C ALA A 73 40.42 -2.20 -17.10
N LYS A 74 40.33 -1.61 -18.29
CA LYS A 74 39.98 -0.19 -18.47
C LYS A 74 38.58 0.14 -18.00
N LEU A 75 37.59 -0.72 -18.27
CA LEU A 75 36.20 -0.55 -17.80
C LEU A 75 36.06 -0.69 -16.28
N MET A 76 36.84 -1.57 -15.64
CA MET A 76 36.88 -1.72 -14.19
C MET A 76 37.59 -0.55 -13.48
N GLU A 77 38.55 0.09 -14.14
CA GLU A 77 39.24 1.29 -13.65
C GLU A 77 38.46 2.58 -13.91
N MET A 78 37.43 2.57 -14.75
CA MET A 78 36.57 3.74 -14.92
C MET A 78 35.80 4.03 -13.63
N GLU A 79 36.06 5.20 -13.06
CA GLU A 79 35.38 5.67 -11.86
C GLU A 79 33.91 6.06 -12.14
N GLY A 80 33.59 6.41 -13.39
CA GLY A 80 32.25 6.82 -13.85
C GLY A 80 31.15 5.77 -13.62
N PRO A 81 31.26 4.53 -14.15
CA PRO A 81 30.27 3.47 -13.95
C PRO A 81 30.03 3.13 -12.48
N LYS A 82 31.10 3.12 -11.66
CA LYS A 82 31.02 2.89 -10.21
C LYS A 82 30.32 4.05 -9.50
N GLN A 83 30.62 5.29 -9.90
CA GLN A 83 29.99 6.49 -9.36
C GLN A 83 28.50 6.56 -9.72
N ASP A 84 28.12 6.22 -10.95
CA ASP A 84 26.73 6.26 -11.41
C ASP A 84 25.90 5.13 -10.77
N GLY A 85 26.46 3.93 -10.59
CA GLY A 85 25.86 2.88 -9.79
C GLY A 85 25.65 3.30 -8.33
N MET A 86 26.63 3.95 -7.72
CA MET A 86 26.51 4.45 -6.33
C MET A 86 25.47 5.58 -6.21
N LYS A 87 25.39 6.48 -7.20
CA LYS A 87 24.32 7.49 -7.27
C LYS A 87 22.95 6.83 -7.36
N LEU A 88 22.79 5.81 -8.20
CA LEU A 88 21.51 5.10 -8.35
C LEU A 88 21.09 4.40 -7.05
N ILE A 89 22.02 3.78 -6.34
CA ILE A 89 21.77 3.19 -5.01
C ILE A 89 21.33 4.27 -4.01
N LEU A 90 22.03 5.41 -3.96
CA LEU A 90 21.70 6.49 -3.04
C LEU A 90 20.33 7.08 -3.33
N ILE A 91 19.98 7.26 -4.61
CA ILE A 91 18.67 7.72 -5.05
C ILE A 91 17.60 6.70 -4.65
N GLY A 92 17.82 5.41 -4.92
CA GLY A 92 16.88 4.35 -4.54
C GLY A 92 16.65 4.27 -3.03
N VAL A 93 17.71 4.37 -2.21
CA VAL A 93 17.58 4.43 -0.74
C VAL A 93 16.77 5.66 -0.32
N SER A 94 17.05 6.82 -0.94
CA SER A 94 16.34 8.07 -0.65
C SER A 94 14.86 7.98 -1.02
N GLU A 95 14.55 7.42 -2.19
CA GLU A 95 13.19 7.20 -2.68
C GLU A 95 12.41 6.28 -1.74
N VAL A 96 13.01 5.18 -1.28
CA VAL A 96 12.40 4.27 -0.29
C VAL A 96 12.09 5.01 1.02
N VAL A 97 13.03 5.81 1.54
CA VAL A 97 12.81 6.56 2.79
C VAL A 97 11.67 7.58 2.63
N VAL A 98 11.64 8.31 1.51
CA VAL A 98 10.57 9.27 1.21
C VAL A 98 9.23 8.55 1.05
N ALA A 99 9.19 7.44 0.31
CA ALA A 99 7.99 6.65 0.10
C ALA A 99 7.41 6.10 1.42
N LEU A 100 8.27 5.63 2.33
CA LEU A 100 7.86 5.19 3.68
C LEU A 100 7.28 6.35 4.48
N ALA A 101 7.92 7.52 4.48
CA ALA A 101 7.44 8.69 5.21
C ALA A 101 6.10 9.21 4.65
N VAL A 102 5.99 9.36 3.33
CA VAL A 102 4.75 9.79 2.66
C VAL A 102 3.65 8.74 2.87
N GLY A 103 3.97 7.46 2.75
CA GLY A 103 3.06 6.34 3.01
C GLY A 103 2.52 6.35 4.44
N PHE A 104 3.40 6.58 5.42
CA PHE A 104 3.05 6.73 6.82
C PHE A 104 2.07 7.88 7.04
N VAL A 105 2.43 9.10 6.60
CA VAL A 105 1.60 10.30 6.77
C VAL A 105 0.25 10.12 6.09
N LYS A 106 0.22 9.56 4.87
CA LYS A 106 -0.99 9.26 4.12
C LYS A 106 -1.93 8.33 4.87
N ARG A 107 -1.43 7.18 5.36
CA ARG A 107 -2.24 6.21 6.11
C ARG A 107 -2.82 6.86 7.37
N ILE A 108 -2.01 7.60 8.12
CA ILE A 108 -2.43 8.32 9.33
C ILE A 108 -3.55 9.31 9.02
N LEU A 109 -3.33 10.23 8.08
CA LEU A 109 -4.30 11.28 7.78
C LEU A 109 -5.62 10.72 7.25
N PHE A 110 -5.57 9.74 6.35
CA PHE A 110 -6.77 9.10 5.84
C PHE A 110 -7.54 8.34 6.92
N LEU A 111 -6.88 7.57 7.79
CA LEU A 111 -7.59 6.83 8.84
C LEU A 111 -8.19 7.75 9.91
N PHE A 112 -7.50 8.84 10.29
CA PHE A 112 -8.09 9.82 11.18
C PHE A 112 -9.23 10.61 10.52
N ALA A 113 -9.11 10.96 9.23
CA ALA A 113 -10.20 11.57 8.48
C ALA A 113 -11.43 10.65 8.42
N ALA A 114 -11.22 9.36 8.17
CA ALA A 114 -12.26 8.34 8.19
C ALA A 114 -12.93 8.25 9.56
N SER A 115 -12.12 8.06 10.61
CA SER A 115 -12.56 7.87 11.99
C SER A 115 -13.40 9.03 12.50
N THR A 116 -12.87 10.25 12.31
CA THR A 116 -13.54 11.47 12.77
C THR A 116 -14.82 11.72 11.97
N THR A 117 -14.80 11.54 10.65
CA THR A 117 -15.99 11.73 9.80
C THR A 117 -17.08 10.70 10.10
N TYR A 118 -16.69 9.43 10.29
CA TYR A 118 -17.63 8.36 10.61
C TYR A 118 -18.26 8.56 11.99
N SER A 119 -17.52 9.14 12.93
CA SER A 119 -18.03 9.50 14.27
C SER A 119 -18.86 10.79 14.28
N GLY A 120 -19.12 11.40 13.11
CA GLY A 120 -19.92 12.62 12.96
C GLY A 120 -19.13 13.93 13.03
N GLY A 121 -17.81 13.86 13.21
CA GLY A 121 -16.91 15.03 13.19
C GLY A 121 -16.77 15.63 11.79
N ARG A 122 -16.67 16.96 11.73
CA ARG A 122 -16.59 17.73 10.47
C ARG A 122 -15.34 18.60 10.41
N TYR A 123 -14.19 18.00 10.73
CA TYR A 123 -12.91 18.70 10.72
C TYR A 123 -12.53 19.13 9.31
N SER A 124 -11.91 20.31 9.18
CA SER A 124 -11.10 20.66 8.01
C SER A 124 -9.69 20.03 8.10
N LEU A 125 -8.94 20.03 6.99
CA LEU A 125 -7.55 19.54 7.00
C LEU A 125 -6.69 20.29 8.04
N ALA A 126 -6.82 21.62 8.10
CA ALA A 126 -6.06 22.44 9.04
C ALA A 126 -6.41 22.11 10.51
N GLU A 127 -7.69 21.88 10.81
CA GLU A 127 -8.11 21.47 12.15
C GLU A 127 -7.59 20.08 12.52
N LEU A 128 -7.65 19.12 11.59
CA LEU A 128 -7.11 17.78 11.84
C LEU A 128 -5.62 17.84 12.16
N LEU A 129 -4.85 18.58 11.35
CA LEU A 129 -3.42 18.79 11.60
C LEU A 129 -3.17 19.50 12.92
N ARG A 130 -3.97 20.50 13.27
CA ARG A 130 -3.88 21.20 14.55
C ARG A 130 -4.11 20.28 15.74
N GLU A 131 -5.09 19.38 15.66
CA GLU A 131 -5.38 18.42 16.73
C GLU A 131 -4.30 17.33 16.86
N LEU A 132 -3.65 16.97 15.75
CA LEU A 132 -2.46 16.11 15.72
C LEU A 132 -1.25 16.78 16.38
N VAL A 133 -0.96 18.03 16.01
CA VAL A 133 0.19 18.80 16.54
C VAL A 133 0.01 19.10 18.03
N LYS A 134 -1.22 19.41 18.47
CA LYS A 134 -1.54 19.62 19.89
C LYS A 134 -1.51 18.33 20.72
N GLY A 135 -1.32 17.16 20.10
CA GLY A 135 -1.27 15.87 20.79
C GLY A 135 -2.61 15.39 21.38
N ARG A 136 -3.74 16.05 21.04
CA ARG A 136 -5.08 15.60 21.45
C ARG A 136 -5.44 14.27 20.78
N ILE A 137 -4.95 14.09 19.56
CA ILE A 137 -4.98 12.84 18.82
C ILE A 137 -3.64 12.10 19.04
N SER A 138 -3.70 10.89 19.60
CA SER A 138 -2.48 10.12 19.87
C SER A 138 -2.03 9.34 18.63
N LEU A 139 -0.87 9.72 18.09
CA LEU A 139 -0.20 9.00 17.00
C LEU A 139 0.44 7.69 17.47
N LYS A 140 0.75 7.54 18.76
CA LYS A 140 1.53 6.40 19.28
C LYS A 140 0.92 5.05 18.94
N GLY A 141 -0.41 4.92 18.99
CA GLY A 141 -1.12 3.69 18.63
C GLY A 141 -0.90 3.30 17.17
N PRO A 142 -1.38 4.11 16.22
CA PRO A 142 -1.22 3.81 14.81
C PRO A 142 0.23 3.82 14.33
N SER A 143 1.12 4.62 14.93
CA SER A 143 2.57 4.55 14.63
C SER A 143 3.16 3.18 14.92
N ILE A 144 2.90 2.62 16.09
CA ILE A 144 3.43 1.28 16.45
C ILE A 144 2.82 0.22 15.54
N THR A 145 1.52 0.31 15.24
CA THR A 145 0.86 -0.68 14.37
C THR A 145 1.38 -0.62 12.94
N ILE A 146 1.55 0.57 12.36
CA ILE A 146 2.12 0.74 11.02
C ILE A 146 3.55 0.21 10.98
N ALA A 147 4.39 0.53 11.97
CA ALA A 147 5.76 0.02 12.02
C ALA A 147 5.82 -1.52 12.06
N VAL A 148 4.93 -2.17 12.83
CA VAL A 148 4.83 -3.64 12.86
C VAL A 148 4.36 -4.21 11.51
N VAL A 149 3.38 -3.56 10.87
CA VAL A 149 2.89 -3.97 9.54
C VAL A 149 3.99 -3.83 8.50
N ASP A 150 4.66 -2.68 8.44
CA ASP A 150 5.71 -2.41 7.46
C ASP A 150 6.92 -3.34 7.66
N ALA A 151 7.27 -3.69 8.90
CA ALA A 151 8.31 -4.67 9.18
C ALA A 151 7.92 -6.09 8.71
N LEU A 152 6.66 -6.48 8.87
CA LEU A 152 6.15 -7.77 8.39
C LEU A 152 6.09 -7.80 6.86
N ASP A 153 5.62 -6.72 6.22
CA ASP A 153 5.60 -6.57 4.77
C ASP A 153 7.02 -6.66 4.21
N PHE A 154 7.98 -5.94 4.81
CA PHE A 154 9.39 -6.00 4.43
C PHE A 154 9.99 -7.41 4.57
N ALA A 155 9.77 -8.06 5.72
CA ALA A 155 10.24 -9.43 5.93
C ALA A 155 9.63 -10.40 4.91
N SER A 156 8.35 -10.24 4.58
CA SER A 156 7.67 -11.05 3.59
C SER A 156 8.21 -10.82 2.17
N ALA A 157 8.54 -9.58 1.82
CA ALA A 157 9.14 -9.23 0.53
C ALA A 157 10.55 -9.83 0.38
N VAL A 158 11.37 -9.76 1.43
CA VAL A 158 12.70 -10.38 1.46
C VAL A 158 12.58 -11.90 1.28
N LEU A 159 11.67 -12.54 2.01
CA LEU A 159 11.41 -13.98 1.85
C LEU A 159 10.94 -14.32 0.44
N ALA A 160 10.05 -13.52 -0.15
CA ALA A 160 9.58 -13.72 -1.51
C ALA A 160 10.69 -13.57 -2.56
N ALA A 161 11.63 -12.63 -2.36
CA ALA A 161 12.78 -12.44 -3.24
C ALA A 161 13.79 -13.59 -3.18
N LEU A 162 13.86 -14.30 -2.06
CA LEU A 162 14.73 -15.48 -1.88
C LEU A 162 14.13 -16.76 -2.51
N ILE A 163 12.84 -16.77 -2.83
CA ILE A 163 12.19 -17.90 -3.50
C ILE A 163 12.44 -17.77 -5.02
N PRO A 164 13.09 -18.75 -5.68
CA PRO A 164 13.27 -18.72 -7.13
C PRO A 164 11.92 -18.58 -7.82
N ALA A 165 11.77 -17.56 -8.66
CA ALA A 165 10.53 -17.32 -9.39
C ALA A 165 10.15 -18.56 -10.20
N PRO A 166 8.88 -19.02 -10.18
CA PRO A 166 8.44 -20.17 -10.98
C PRO A 166 8.69 -19.99 -12.48
N ALA A 167 8.81 -18.74 -12.96
CA ALA A 167 9.17 -18.40 -14.34
C ALA A 167 10.58 -18.88 -14.74
N LEU A 168 11.50 -19.06 -13.79
CA LEU A 168 12.83 -19.64 -14.05
C LEU A 168 12.79 -21.18 -14.23
N MET A 169 11.65 -21.81 -13.97
CA MET A 169 11.45 -23.26 -13.94
C MET A 169 10.48 -23.75 -15.03
N GLY A 170 10.39 -23.03 -16.16
CA GLY A 170 9.54 -23.37 -17.31
C GLY A 170 9.88 -24.69 -18.05
N GLY A 171 10.67 -25.58 -17.45
CA GLY A 171 11.13 -26.83 -18.07
C GLY A 171 10.87 -28.13 -17.29
N LEU A 172 10.29 -28.10 -16.09
CA LEU A 172 10.10 -29.33 -15.28
C LEU A 172 8.62 -29.60 -15.00
N SER A 173 7.97 -30.28 -15.94
CA SER A 173 6.65 -30.87 -15.75
C SER A 173 6.71 -31.99 -14.71
N GLY A 174 6.45 -31.66 -13.44
CA GLY A 174 6.35 -32.63 -12.35
C GLY A 174 6.59 -32.04 -10.95
N VAL A 175 7.33 -30.92 -10.85
CA VAL A 175 7.68 -30.25 -9.57
C VAL A 175 6.69 -29.13 -9.21
N LEU A 176 5.64 -28.94 -10.03
CA LEU A 176 4.62 -27.88 -9.87
C LEU A 176 3.65 -28.06 -8.67
N SER A 177 3.67 -29.20 -7.95
CA SER A 177 2.65 -29.49 -6.93
C SER A 177 2.92 -28.83 -5.57
N VAL A 178 4.14 -28.96 -5.01
CA VAL A 178 4.44 -28.42 -3.67
C VAL A 178 4.83 -26.95 -3.72
N GLN A 179 5.69 -26.56 -4.66
CA GLN A 179 6.12 -25.16 -4.81
C GLN A 179 4.96 -24.25 -5.21
N GLY A 180 4.09 -24.72 -6.11
CA GLY A 180 2.87 -24.02 -6.49
C GLY A 180 1.89 -23.88 -5.32
N LEU A 181 1.73 -24.93 -4.50
CA LEU A 181 0.89 -24.88 -3.30
C LEU A 181 1.45 -23.93 -2.24
N VAL A 182 2.77 -23.94 -1.99
CA VAL A 182 3.45 -23.03 -1.08
C VAL A 182 3.27 -21.58 -1.54
N TYR A 183 3.44 -21.31 -2.83
CA TYR A 183 3.20 -19.99 -3.41
C TYR A 183 1.74 -19.55 -3.25
N LEU A 184 0.78 -20.43 -3.52
CA LEU A 184 -0.64 -20.16 -3.33
C LEU A 184 -0.98 -19.87 -1.86
N ILE A 185 -0.44 -20.65 -0.93
CA ILE A 185 -0.62 -20.43 0.51
C ILE A 185 -0.01 -19.09 0.93
N ALA A 186 1.19 -18.76 0.45
CA ALA A 186 1.84 -17.48 0.72
C ALA A 186 1.01 -16.31 0.18
N LEU A 187 0.48 -16.42 -1.05
CA LEU A 187 -0.40 -15.44 -1.66
C LEU A 187 -1.69 -15.26 -0.84
N LEU A 188 -2.37 -16.35 -0.48
CA LEU A 188 -3.58 -16.31 0.34
C LEU A 188 -3.30 -15.70 1.72
N THR A 189 -2.18 -16.06 2.34
CA THR A 189 -1.77 -15.50 3.64
C THR A 189 -1.52 -14.00 3.53
N SER A 190 -0.83 -13.55 2.49
CA SER A 190 -0.59 -12.14 2.20
C SER A 190 -1.90 -11.36 1.97
N LEU A 191 -2.84 -11.95 1.22
CA LEU A 191 -4.17 -11.41 0.98
C LEU A 191 -4.93 -11.14 2.29
N TYR A 192 -5.04 -12.17 3.14
CA TYR A 192 -5.70 -12.05 4.44
C TYR A 192 -4.97 -11.08 5.36
N PHE A 193 -3.63 -11.13 5.37
CA PHE A 193 -2.81 -10.25 6.19
C PHE A 193 -3.03 -8.78 5.81
N THR A 194 -3.12 -8.45 4.51
CA THR A 194 -3.36 -7.08 4.04
C THR A 194 -4.65 -6.48 4.63
N ALA A 195 -5.75 -7.23 4.59
CA ALA A 195 -7.01 -6.76 5.18
C ALA A 195 -6.92 -6.63 6.71
N VAL A 196 -6.27 -7.59 7.38
CA VAL A 196 -6.07 -7.56 8.83
C VAL A 196 -5.16 -6.40 9.25
N ALA A 197 -4.15 -6.07 8.45
CA ALA A 197 -3.28 -4.93 8.65
C ALA A 197 -4.06 -3.62 8.54
N LEU A 198 -4.85 -3.43 7.46
CA LEU A 198 -5.68 -2.25 7.29
C LEU A 198 -6.67 -2.04 8.45
N VAL A 199 -7.38 -3.11 8.84
CA VAL A 199 -8.33 -3.08 9.97
C VAL A 199 -7.59 -2.89 11.29
N GLY A 200 -6.39 -3.45 11.45
CA GLY A 200 -5.57 -3.32 12.65
C GLY A 200 -5.03 -1.91 12.86
N VAL A 201 -4.52 -1.28 11.81
CA VAL A 201 -4.10 0.13 11.87
C VAL A 201 -5.32 1.01 12.20
N GLY A 202 -6.45 0.78 11.53
CA GLY A 202 -7.71 1.46 11.84
C GLY A 202 -8.17 1.27 13.30
N ALA A 203 -8.07 0.05 13.82
CA ALA A 203 -8.38 -0.25 15.22
C ALA A 203 -7.52 0.57 16.18
N SER A 204 -6.23 0.73 15.88
CA SER A 204 -5.31 1.51 16.72
C SER A 204 -5.50 3.02 16.64
N VAL A 205 -6.15 3.51 15.59
CA VAL A 205 -6.61 4.91 15.47
C VAL A 205 -7.80 5.17 16.40
N VAL A 206 -8.71 4.21 16.53
CA VAL A 206 -9.94 4.36 17.33
C VAL A 206 -9.71 4.01 18.80
N ASP A 207 -8.98 2.93 19.08
CA ASP A 207 -8.78 2.42 20.43
C ASP A 207 -7.34 2.63 20.91
N ARG A 208 -7.18 3.49 21.91
CA ARG A 208 -5.88 3.82 22.53
C ARG A 208 -5.25 2.61 23.23
N ARG A 209 -6.02 1.58 23.59
CA ARG A 209 -5.49 0.38 24.26
C ARG A 209 -4.96 -0.66 23.27
N CYS A 210 -5.32 -0.55 21.99
CA CYS A 210 -4.97 -1.54 20.98
C CYS A 210 -3.89 -0.99 20.04
N ARG A 211 -2.67 -1.53 20.13
CA ARG A 211 -1.51 -1.06 19.34
C ARG A 211 -0.65 -2.25 18.90
N GLY A 212 0.06 -2.10 17.80
CA GLY A 212 0.99 -3.13 17.31
C GLY A 212 0.31 -4.47 17.10
N VAL A 213 0.96 -5.54 17.58
CA VAL A 213 0.44 -6.92 17.49
C VAL A 213 -0.92 -7.09 18.18
N GLY A 214 -1.21 -6.32 19.24
CA GLY A 214 -2.51 -6.36 19.91
C GLY A 214 -3.65 -5.91 19.01
N ALA A 215 -3.43 -4.84 18.24
CA ALA A 215 -4.38 -4.33 17.26
C ALA A 215 -4.58 -5.32 16.10
N LEU A 216 -3.49 -5.92 15.62
CA LEU A 216 -3.55 -6.97 14.58
C LEU A 216 -4.30 -8.21 15.07
N ARG A 217 -4.08 -8.66 16.31
CA ARG A 217 -4.81 -9.79 16.90
C ARG A 217 -6.30 -9.51 17.00
N GLN A 218 -6.69 -8.29 17.39
CA GLN A 218 -8.09 -7.90 17.43
C GLN A 218 -8.70 -7.85 16.03
N ALA A 219 -8.00 -7.24 15.07
CA ALA A 219 -8.43 -7.19 13.68
C ALA A 219 -8.60 -8.60 13.09
N TRP A 220 -7.65 -9.49 13.35
CA TRP A 220 -7.73 -10.90 12.98
C TRP A 220 -9.00 -11.55 13.52
N ARG A 221 -9.30 -11.38 14.81
CA ARG A 221 -10.55 -11.91 15.41
C ARG A 221 -11.81 -11.31 14.78
N LEU A 222 -11.81 -10.02 14.45
CA LEU A 222 -12.97 -9.38 13.81
C LEU A 222 -13.19 -9.90 12.38
N VAL A 223 -12.12 -10.00 11.59
CA VAL A 223 -12.15 -10.51 10.21
C VAL A 223 -12.51 -11.99 10.17
N THR A 224 -11.92 -12.81 11.04
CA THR A 224 -12.09 -14.26 10.99
C THR A 224 -13.22 -14.82 11.85
N LEU A 225 -13.75 -14.12 12.86
CA LEU A 225 -14.77 -14.70 13.76
C LEU A 225 -16.11 -13.97 13.72
N VAL A 226 -16.13 -12.66 13.41
CA VAL A 226 -17.37 -11.86 13.53
C VAL A 226 -18.06 -11.67 12.19
N ARG A 227 -17.38 -11.12 11.18
CA ARG A 227 -17.99 -10.84 9.85
C ARG A 227 -17.17 -11.43 8.69
N ARG A 228 -16.95 -12.74 8.72
CA ARG A 228 -16.12 -13.49 7.73
C ARG A 228 -16.38 -13.13 6.27
N LYS A 229 -17.66 -13.08 5.86
CA LYS A 229 -18.05 -12.81 4.46
C LYS A 229 -17.64 -11.41 4.00
N GLU A 230 -17.81 -10.43 4.88
CA GLU A 230 -17.44 -9.04 4.61
C GLU A 230 -15.94 -8.80 4.76
N GLY A 231 -15.30 -9.51 5.69
CA GLY A 231 -13.84 -9.58 5.78
C GLY A 231 -13.23 -10.13 4.49
N LEU A 232 -13.80 -11.18 3.90
CA LEU A 232 -13.38 -11.70 2.60
C LEU A 232 -13.60 -10.65 1.49
N LEU A 233 -14.74 -9.96 1.48
CA LEU A 233 -14.97 -8.87 0.52
C LEU A 233 -13.95 -7.73 0.69
N LEU A 234 -13.59 -7.38 1.93
CA LEU A 234 -12.55 -6.40 2.22
C LEU A 234 -11.17 -6.86 1.73
N VAL A 235 -10.83 -8.15 1.84
CA VAL A 235 -9.61 -8.72 1.25
C VAL A 235 -9.59 -8.55 -0.26
N LEU A 236 -10.70 -8.89 -0.93
CA LEU A 236 -10.83 -8.74 -2.38
C LEU A 236 -10.67 -7.27 -2.78
N VAL A 237 -11.36 -6.35 -2.10
CA VAL A 237 -11.24 -4.92 -2.35
C VAL A 237 -9.81 -4.45 -2.12
N ALA A 238 -9.19 -4.75 -0.98
CA ALA A 238 -7.85 -4.29 -0.65
C ALA A 238 -6.78 -4.75 -1.66
N HIS A 239 -6.93 -5.94 -2.24
CA HIS A 239 -5.97 -6.51 -3.18
C HIS A 239 -6.24 -6.20 -4.65
N PHE A 240 -7.49 -6.34 -5.10
CA PHE A 240 -7.84 -6.13 -6.51
C PHE A 240 -7.89 -4.66 -6.89
N VAL A 241 -8.19 -3.77 -5.94
CA VAL A 241 -8.29 -2.34 -6.22
C VAL A 241 -6.95 -1.74 -6.70
N PRO A 242 -5.81 -1.99 -6.05
CA PRO A 242 -4.51 -1.54 -6.57
C PRO A 242 -4.10 -2.18 -7.90
N THR A 243 -4.45 -3.45 -8.15
CA THR A 243 -4.02 -4.15 -9.38
C THR A 243 -4.73 -3.66 -10.63
N VAL A 244 -5.93 -3.09 -10.50
CA VAL A 244 -6.70 -2.52 -11.64
C VAL A 244 -5.99 -1.32 -12.29
N VAL A 245 -5.21 -0.55 -11.53
CA VAL A 245 -4.55 0.67 -12.05
C VAL A 245 -3.15 0.38 -12.61
N ALA A 246 -2.53 -0.74 -12.24
CA ALA A 246 -1.18 -1.11 -12.68
C ALA A 246 -0.99 -1.11 -14.23
N PRO A 247 -1.97 -1.53 -15.06
CA PRO A 247 -1.84 -1.44 -16.50
C PRO A 247 -1.70 0.00 -17.01
N LEU A 248 -2.36 0.98 -16.37
CA LEU A 248 -2.30 2.39 -16.79
C LEU A 248 -0.89 2.95 -16.67
N TYR A 249 -0.14 2.58 -15.63
CA TYR A 249 1.26 2.97 -15.50
C TYR A 249 2.12 2.42 -16.63
N ARG A 250 1.92 1.14 -16.99
CA ARG A 250 2.66 0.51 -18.11
C ARG A 250 2.31 1.17 -19.45
N VAL A 251 1.04 1.50 -19.66
CA VAL A 251 0.60 2.23 -20.85
C VAL A 251 1.23 3.63 -20.89
N ALA A 252 1.28 4.35 -19.76
CA ALA A 252 1.93 5.66 -19.69
C ALA A 252 3.40 5.59 -20.14
N LEU A 253 4.15 4.60 -19.64
CA LEU A 253 5.54 4.38 -20.03
C LEU A 253 5.71 4.01 -21.52
N ALA A 254 4.76 3.30 -22.11
CA ALA A 254 4.79 3.00 -23.54
C ALA A 254 4.62 4.28 -24.40
N TYR A 255 3.76 5.21 -23.97
CA TYR A 255 3.51 6.47 -24.66
C TYR A 255 4.60 7.53 -24.44
N ALA A 256 5.50 7.34 -23.47
CA ALA A 256 6.61 8.26 -23.22
C ALA A 256 7.49 8.50 -24.46
N LYS A 257 7.64 7.48 -25.32
CA LYS A 257 8.44 7.57 -26.56
C LYS A 257 7.74 8.34 -27.69
N THR A 258 6.43 8.41 -27.69
CA THR A 258 5.63 9.00 -28.78
C THR A 258 5.10 10.39 -28.44
N SER A 259 4.69 10.62 -27.20
CA SER A 259 4.23 11.93 -26.73
C SER A 259 4.43 12.10 -25.24
N MET A 260 5.35 13.00 -24.88
CA MET A 260 5.61 13.35 -23.48
C MET A 260 4.37 13.92 -22.79
N ALA A 261 3.56 14.71 -23.51
CA ALA A 261 2.32 15.29 -22.96
C ALA A 261 1.31 14.20 -22.59
N VAL A 262 1.12 13.20 -23.46
CA VAL A 262 0.20 12.07 -23.19
C VAL A 262 0.71 11.23 -22.03
N CYS A 263 2.03 10.97 -21.96
CA CYS A 263 2.65 10.28 -20.83
C CYS A 263 2.34 10.99 -19.50
N LEU A 264 2.62 12.30 -19.41
CA LEU A 264 2.36 13.08 -18.20
C LEU A 264 0.88 13.08 -17.80
N CYS A 265 -0.04 13.21 -18.76
CA CYS A 265 -1.48 13.10 -18.50
C CYS A 265 -1.85 11.73 -17.93
N LEU A 266 -1.34 10.64 -18.50
CA LEU A 266 -1.61 9.28 -18.02
C LEU A 266 -1.01 9.03 -16.63
N LEU A 267 0.18 9.55 -16.34
CA LEU A 267 0.78 9.49 -15.01
C LEU A 267 -0.04 10.26 -13.96
N ALA A 268 -0.59 11.43 -14.33
CA ALA A 268 -1.48 12.19 -13.46
C ALA A 268 -2.79 11.42 -13.16
N VAL A 269 -3.40 10.84 -14.18
CA VAL A 269 -4.60 10.00 -14.04
C VAL A 269 -4.30 8.77 -13.17
N HIS A 270 -3.17 8.10 -13.42
CA HIS A 270 -2.71 6.96 -12.63
C HIS A 270 -2.52 7.33 -11.14
N ALA A 271 -1.84 8.45 -10.86
CA ALA A 271 -1.61 8.93 -9.50
C ALA A 271 -2.92 9.26 -8.78
N PHE A 272 -3.84 9.95 -9.45
CA PHE A 272 -5.15 10.28 -8.90
C PHE A 272 -5.99 9.04 -8.60
N LEU A 273 -6.12 8.11 -9.56
CA LEU A 273 -6.88 6.88 -9.40
C LEU A 273 -6.27 6.00 -8.30
N SER A 274 -4.97 5.81 -8.29
CA SER A 274 -4.26 5.04 -7.26
C SER A 274 -4.51 5.61 -5.87
N CYS A 275 -4.45 6.94 -5.72
CA CYS A 275 -4.71 7.60 -4.45
C CYS A 275 -6.17 7.47 -4.00
N ALA A 276 -7.12 7.70 -4.92
CA ALA A 276 -8.56 7.58 -4.64
C ALA A 276 -8.93 6.15 -4.20
N LEU A 277 -8.35 5.15 -4.87
CA LEU A 277 -8.57 3.75 -4.58
C LEU A 277 -7.97 3.32 -3.23
N GLN A 278 -6.77 3.80 -2.90
CA GLN A 278 -6.19 3.63 -1.57
C GLN A 278 -7.00 4.32 -0.46
N LEU A 279 -7.55 5.51 -0.74
CA LEU A 279 -8.45 6.19 0.18
C LEU A 279 -9.68 5.32 0.44
N VAL A 280 -10.33 4.80 -0.61
CA VAL A 280 -11.51 3.94 -0.48
C VAL A 280 -11.20 2.66 0.30
N SER A 281 -10.06 2.01 0.07
CA SER A 281 -9.69 0.80 0.82
C SER A 281 -9.49 1.07 2.32
N LEU A 282 -8.88 2.20 2.68
CA LEU A 282 -8.74 2.64 4.08
C LEU A 282 -10.09 3.02 4.71
N MET A 283 -10.96 3.71 3.98
CA MET A 283 -12.32 4.01 4.46
C MET A 283 -13.11 2.71 4.68
N ALA A 284 -13.02 1.77 3.75
CA ALA A 284 -13.69 0.48 3.82
C ALA A 284 -13.24 -0.32 5.05
N ALA A 285 -11.93 -0.33 5.34
CA ALA A 285 -11.39 -0.97 6.54
C ALA A 285 -11.89 -0.30 7.84
N MET A 286 -11.99 1.03 7.85
CA MET A 286 -12.50 1.78 9.01
C MET A 286 -13.99 1.54 9.26
N VAL A 287 -14.82 1.65 8.23
CA VAL A 287 -16.26 1.36 8.34
C VAL A 287 -16.47 -0.09 8.75
N TYR A 288 -15.76 -1.04 8.14
CA TYR A 288 -15.79 -2.44 8.52
C TYR A 288 -15.44 -2.62 10.01
N TYR A 289 -14.37 -1.97 10.50
CA TYR A 289 -13.98 -2.04 11.90
C TYR A 289 -15.10 -1.56 12.83
N TYR A 290 -15.69 -0.39 12.57
CA TYR A 290 -16.78 0.14 13.40
C TYR A 290 -18.00 -0.78 13.42
N GLN A 291 -18.42 -1.28 12.25
CA GLN A 291 -19.58 -2.16 12.18
C GLN A 291 -19.29 -3.51 12.85
N ALA A 292 -18.13 -4.12 12.60
CA ALA A 292 -17.75 -5.40 13.19
C ALA A 292 -17.58 -5.31 14.72
N ARG A 293 -17.03 -4.21 15.23
CA ARG A 293 -16.93 -3.95 16.67
C ARG A 293 -18.31 -3.84 17.30
N LYS A 294 -19.23 -3.07 16.69
CA LYS A 294 -20.62 -2.94 17.18
C LYS A 294 -21.33 -4.30 17.22
N THR A 295 -21.17 -5.12 16.18
CA THR A 295 -21.73 -6.49 16.16
C THR A 295 -21.16 -7.35 17.29
N LYS A 296 -19.85 -7.27 17.54
CA LYS A 296 -19.22 -8.01 18.63
C LYS A 296 -19.76 -7.59 19.99
N GLU A 297 -19.88 -6.29 20.26
CA GLU A 297 -20.43 -5.76 21.52
C GLU A 297 -21.86 -6.24 21.77
N VAL A 298 -22.69 -6.31 20.72
CA VAL A 298 -24.05 -6.87 20.80
C VAL A 298 -24.04 -8.38 21.11
N ILE A 299 -23.16 -9.15 20.47
CA ILE A 299 -23.04 -10.60 20.72
C ILE A 299 -22.57 -10.86 22.17
N ASP A 300 -21.60 -10.08 22.65
CA ASP A 300 -21.07 -10.22 24.00
C ASP A 300 -22.15 -9.86 25.04
N ALA A 301 -22.97 -8.83 24.79
CA ALA A 301 -24.10 -8.47 25.64
C ALA A 301 -25.18 -9.57 25.68
N LEU A 302 -25.50 -10.18 24.53
CA LEU A 302 -26.48 -11.28 24.43
C LEU A 302 -26.01 -12.57 25.11
N ARG A 303 -24.70 -12.77 25.32
CA ARG A 303 -24.16 -13.94 26.03
C ARG A 303 -24.14 -13.78 27.54
N LEU A 304 -24.31 -12.55 28.04
CA LEU A 304 -24.34 -12.22 29.47
C LEU A 304 -25.77 -12.12 30.03
N CYS A 305 -26.78 -12.21 29.16
CA CYS A 305 -28.20 -12.37 29.51
C CYS A 305 -28.61 -13.83 29.37
#